data_AF-A0A538SZV4-F1
#
_entry.id   AF-A0A538SZV4-F1
#
_cell.length_a   1.000
_cell.length_b   1.000
_cell.length_c   1.000
_cell.angle_alpha   90.00
_cell.angle_beta   90.00
_cell.angle_gamma   90.00
#
_symmetry.space_group_name_H-M   'P 1'
#
loop_
_entity.id
_entity.type
_entity.pdbx_description
1 polymer ?
#
loop_
_entity_poly.entity_id
_entity_poly.type
_entity_poly.pdbx_seq_one_letter_code
_entity_poly.pdbx_strand_id
1 'polypeptide(L)'
;MIVNPPSAKEKTKALDLALQQIEKQFGKGAIMKLGEESAKVGVDVIHTGSLGLDLATGVGGVPRGRIVEIYGPESSGKTTLALTIIANAQRAGGNAVFIDAEHALDAAYAQKLGVDIANLHVAQPDTGEEALEIADHLVRSGAVDVVVIDSVAALVPRAEIEGEMGDSHVGLQARLMSQALRKLTGSISKSRTCVIFINQIRMQIGVMFGCFHYSTRVTLADGTSEKIGKIVNQKMPVEVLSYDPVSGRVEPRKVVRWFDNGPADYFLQFEVEGGPSGRRKFAATPGHMVFTPEGEVPAGELGVGDQVLVAVEDIVVTDHQRQLLLGGSMGDGSLRRTGVHTATFRVGHGVEQAEYAHWKHEMLRPFSRAMGKVGNGLGFDTIAAPFLADMRSGLYSEDGGRTVSGDALAEMDARGVAVWYGDDGSYGGSFDRWGHGKAVLYNKALEGICREAVCKLFDRLGVGRPRDDKRGFWFNAEQTDRLHALIAPYVHPALAYKLHP
;
A
#
# COMPACT_ATOMS: atom_id res chain seq x y z
N MET A 1 52.36 -4.80 48.85
CA MET A 1 52.96 -5.76 47.90
C MET A 1 52.53 -5.34 46.50
N ILE A 2 53.47 -4.82 45.70
CA ILE A 2 53.22 -4.52 44.29
C ILE A 2 53.36 -5.86 43.56
N VAL A 3 52.25 -6.44 43.12
CA VAL A 3 52.26 -7.66 42.31
C VAL A 3 52.67 -7.22 40.91
N ASN A 4 53.92 -7.47 40.54
CA ASN A 4 54.38 -7.22 39.18
C ASN A 4 53.59 -8.10 38.21
N PRO A 5 53.09 -7.55 37.09
CA PRO A 5 52.36 -8.33 36.11
C PRO A 5 53.26 -9.45 35.55
N PRO A 6 52.70 -10.65 35.30
CA PRO A 6 53.48 -11.78 34.82
C PRO A 6 54.14 -11.46 33.48
N SER A 7 55.37 -11.94 33.30
CA SER A 7 56.14 -11.81 32.07
C SER A 7 55.40 -12.45 30.90
N ALA A 8 55.69 -12.02 29.67
CA ALA A 8 55.09 -12.58 28.47
C ALA A 8 55.24 -14.12 28.39
N LYS A 9 56.39 -14.64 28.86
CA LYS A 9 56.68 -16.08 28.89
C LYS A 9 55.80 -16.85 29.90
N GLU A 10 55.52 -16.25 31.06
CA GLU A 10 54.63 -16.85 32.06
C GLU A 10 53.17 -16.84 31.59
N LYS A 11 52.75 -15.77 30.90
CA LYS A 11 51.41 -15.70 30.26
C LYS A 11 51.22 -16.78 29.20
N THR A 12 52.21 -17.01 28.34
CA THR A 12 52.14 -18.07 27.31
C THR A 12 52.06 -19.46 27.95
N LYS A 13 52.88 -19.75 28.97
CA LYS A 13 52.85 -21.04 29.65
C LYS A 13 51.51 -21.31 30.36
N ALA A 14 50.94 -20.27 31.00
CA ALA A 14 49.64 -20.37 31.63
C ALA A 14 48.52 -20.60 30.59
N LEU A 15 48.61 -19.94 29.43
CA LEU A 15 47.70 -20.15 28.32
C LEU A 15 47.78 -21.58 27.79
N ASP A 16 48.98 -22.12 27.54
CA ASP A 16 49.16 -23.48 27.02
C ASP A 16 48.60 -24.55 27.97
N LEU A 17 48.79 -24.38 29.29
CA LEU A 17 48.21 -25.27 30.30
C LEU A 17 46.67 -25.20 30.31
N ALA A 18 46.11 -24.00 30.20
CA ALA A 18 44.66 -23.82 30.12
C ALA A 18 44.08 -24.47 28.84
N LEU A 19 44.74 -24.31 27.70
CA LEU A 19 44.36 -24.93 26.43
C LEU A 19 44.35 -26.47 26.54
N GLN A 20 45.40 -27.06 27.12
CA GLN A 20 45.47 -28.51 27.33
C GLN A 20 44.38 -29.03 28.29
N GLN A 21 44.05 -28.27 29.34
CA GLN A 21 42.97 -28.64 30.26
C GLN A 21 41.61 -28.61 29.56
N ILE A 22 41.36 -27.60 28.73
CA ILE A 22 40.12 -27.48 27.93
C ILE A 22 40.01 -28.66 26.96
N GLU A 23 41.07 -29.00 26.23
CA GLU A 23 41.06 -30.12 25.28
C GLU A 23 40.88 -31.48 25.98
N LYS A 24 41.46 -31.66 27.17
CA LYS A 24 41.27 -32.88 27.98
C LYS A 24 39.85 -33.01 28.53
N GLN A 25 39.21 -31.90 28.89
CA GLN A 25 37.86 -31.91 29.49
C GLN A 25 36.74 -31.97 28.44
N PHE A 26 36.92 -31.32 27.29
CA PHE A 26 35.86 -31.13 26.28
C PHE A 26 36.14 -31.85 24.95
N GLY A 27 37.28 -32.52 24.82
CA GLY A 27 37.68 -33.30 23.65
C GLY A 27 38.56 -32.52 22.66
N LYS A 28 39.20 -33.26 21.75
CA LYS A 28 40.01 -32.69 20.66
C LYS A 28 39.17 -31.73 19.82
N GLY A 29 39.70 -30.53 19.57
CA GLY A 29 39.01 -29.48 18.79
C GLY A 29 38.06 -28.58 19.59
N ALA A 30 37.96 -28.74 20.91
CA ALA A 30 37.17 -27.84 21.76
C ALA A 30 37.71 -26.39 21.79
N ILE A 31 39.00 -26.21 21.51
CA ILE A 31 39.64 -24.90 21.34
C ILE A 31 40.76 -25.01 20.30
N MET A 32 40.78 -24.11 19.32
CA MET A 32 41.74 -24.11 18.22
C MET A 32 42.16 -22.68 17.87
N LYS A 33 43.37 -22.49 17.35
CA LYS A 33 43.78 -21.19 16.82
C LYS A 33 43.12 -20.99 15.46
N LEU A 34 42.40 -19.87 15.31
CA LEU A 34 41.68 -19.51 14.07
C LEU A 34 42.56 -19.47 12.80
N GLY A 35 43.89 -19.32 12.94
CA GLY A 35 44.84 -19.28 11.82
C GLY A 35 45.51 -20.59 11.47
N GLU A 36 45.25 -21.69 12.18
CA GLU A 36 45.80 -23.02 11.85
C GLU A 36 45.15 -23.55 10.54
N GLU A 37 45.91 -24.33 9.75
CA GLU A 37 45.40 -24.92 8.49
C GLU A 37 44.15 -25.79 8.71
N SER A 38 44.02 -26.39 9.90
CA SER A 38 42.83 -27.11 10.36
C SER A 38 41.59 -26.23 10.60
N ALA A 39 41.76 -24.92 10.72
CA ALA A 39 40.67 -23.93 10.76
C ALA A 39 40.29 -23.42 9.35
N LYS A 40 41.11 -23.69 8.32
CA LYS A 40 40.81 -23.44 6.90
C LYS A 40 40.04 -24.58 6.25
N VAL A 41 39.16 -25.26 6.98
CA VAL A 41 38.21 -26.18 6.37
C VAL A 41 37.26 -25.32 5.55
N GLY A 42 37.38 -25.41 4.22
CA GLY A 42 36.43 -24.76 3.31
C GLY A 42 35.01 -25.08 3.73
N VAL A 43 34.13 -24.09 3.69
CA VAL A 43 32.72 -24.30 4.02
C VAL A 43 32.15 -25.27 2.99
N ASP A 44 31.79 -26.47 3.44
CA ASP A 44 31.14 -27.47 2.60
C ASP A 44 29.72 -26.99 2.26
N VAL A 45 29.31 -27.10 1.00
CA VAL A 45 28.10 -26.46 0.47
C VAL A 45 27.26 -27.42 -0.37
N ILE A 46 25.98 -27.12 -0.48
CA ILE A 46 25.04 -27.74 -1.43
C ILE A 46 24.67 -26.68 -2.46
N HIS A 47 24.84 -26.98 -3.75
CA HIS A 47 24.47 -26.07 -4.83
C HIS A 47 22.98 -25.74 -4.80
N THR A 48 22.62 -24.48 -5.04
CA THR A 48 21.22 -24.03 -5.04
C THR A 48 20.45 -24.47 -6.29
N GLY A 49 21.17 -24.76 -7.37
CA GLY A 49 20.60 -24.99 -8.71
C GLY A 49 20.50 -23.71 -9.54
N SER A 50 20.85 -22.55 -8.96
CA SER A 50 20.97 -21.27 -9.65
C SER A 50 22.40 -20.78 -9.58
N LEU A 51 23.06 -20.67 -10.75
CA LEU A 51 24.44 -20.17 -10.84
C LEU A 51 24.56 -18.75 -10.25
N GLY A 52 23.59 -17.89 -10.53
CA GLY A 52 23.59 -16.53 -10.00
C GLY A 52 23.50 -16.50 -8.47
N LEU A 53 22.68 -17.38 -7.89
CA LEU A 53 22.54 -17.45 -6.44
C LEU A 53 23.79 -18.07 -5.78
N ASP A 54 24.35 -19.14 -6.35
CA ASP A 54 25.59 -19.75 -5.85
C ASP A 54 26.73 -18.73 -5.81
N LEU A 55 26.89 -17.92 -6.86
CA LEU A 55 27.86 -16.82 -6.88
C LEU A 55 27.57 -15.76 -5.81
N ALA A 56 26.30 -15.38 -5.64
CA ALA A 56 25.89 -14.36 -4.68
C ALA A 56 26.11 -14.79 -3.22
N THR A 57 26.04 -16.09 -2.90
CA THR A 57 26.35 -16.59 -1.54
C THR A 57 27.82 -16.40 -1.16
N GLY A 58 28.72 -16.18 -2.12
CA GLY A 58 30.17 -16.05 -1.90
C GLY A 58 30.88 -17.36 -1.54
N VAL A 59 30.14 -18.40 -1.17
CA VAL A 59 30.66 -19.74 -0.85
C VAL A 59 30.28 -20.80 -1.89
N GLY A 60 29.46 -20.44 -2.89
CA GLY A 60 29.08 -21.33 -4.00
C GLY A 60 27.85 -22.20 -3.74
N GLY A 61 27.03 -21.88 -2.75
CA GLY A 61 25.82 -22.64 -2.41
C GLY A 61 25.34 -22.41 -0.98
N VAL A 62 24.44 -23.27 -0.49
CA VAL A 62 24.00 -23.25 0.91
C VAL A 62 24.97 -24.04 1.81
N PRO A 63 25.40 -23.48 2.95
CA PRO A 63 26.39 -24.14 3.80
C PRO A 63 25.82 -25.33 4.56
N ARG A 64 26.57 -26.44 4.56
CA ARG A 64 26.32 -27.62 5.39
C ARG A 64 26.60 -27.32 6.86
N GLY A 65 25.87 -27.99 7.74
CA GLY A 65 25.97 -27.78 9.19
C GLY A 65 25.52 -26.40 9.65
N ARG A 66 24.62 -25.76 8.90
CA ARG A 66 24.06 -24.44 9.19
C ARG A 66 22.55 -24.42 8.96
N ILE A 67 21.93 -23.40 9.55
CA ILE A 67 20.55 -23.05 9.32
C ILE A 67 20.49 -22.00 8.20
N VAL A 68 19.58 -22.19 7.26
CA VAL A 68 19.29 -21.28 6.14
C VAL A 68 17.82 -20.91 6.22
N GLU A 69 17.50 -19.64 5.99
CA GLU A 69 16.11 -19.17 5.88
C GLU A 69 15.85 -18.69 4.45
N ILE A 70 14.77 -19.17 3.85
CA ILE A 70 14.27 -18.72 2.55
C ILE A 70 12.89 -18.09 2.80
N TYR A 71 12.81 -16.77 2.64
CA TYR A 71 11.57 -16.02 2.85
C TYR A 71 11.21 -15.17 1.64
N GLY A 72 9.93 -14.84 1.51
CA GLY A 72 9.41 -14.15 0.34
C GLY A 72 7.88 -14.17 0.27
N PRO A 73 7.28 -13.40 -0.66
CA PRO A 73 5.84 -13.42 -0.92
C PRO A 73 5.33 -14.83 -1.28
N GLU A 74 4.02 -15.04 -1.19
CA GLU A 74 3.40 -16.24 -1.74
C GLU A 74 3.74 -16.39 -3.24
N SER A 75 3.89 -17.63 -3.70
CA SER A 75 4.26 -17.94 -5.10
C SER A 75 5.58 -17.35 -5.60
N SER A 76 6.46 -16.85 -4.72
CA SER A 76 7.77 -16.29 -5.11
C SER A 76 8.84 -17.34 -5.45
N GLY A 77 8.49 -18.64 -5.47
CA GLY A 77 9.41 -19.74 -5.78
C GLY A 77 10.21 -20.30 -4.60
N LYS A 78 9.81 -20.05 -3.34
CA LYS A 78 10.51 -20.53 -2.13
C LYS A 78 10.64 -22.06 -2.10
N THR A 79 9.51 -22.76 -2.21
CA THR A 79 9.45 -24.23 -2.24
C THR A 79 10.17 -24.78 -3.47
N THR A 80 10.04 -24.13 -4.63
CA THR A 80 10.80 -24.48 -5.85
C THR A 80 12.31 -24.46 -5.59
N LEU A 81 12.83 -23.40 -4.97
CA LEU A 81 14.25 -23.27 -4.65
C LEU A 81 14.70 -24.32 -3.61
N ALA A 82 13.87 -24.61 -2.61
CA ALA A 82 14.20 -25.64 -1.63
C ALA A 82 14.24 -27.05 -2.26
N LEU A 83 13.31 -27.35 -3.17
CA LEU A 83 13.28 -28.60 -3.93
C LEU A 83 14.48 -28.72 -4.88
N THR A 84 14.96 -27.64 -5.50
CA THR A 84 16.18 -27.69 -6.32
C THR A 84 17.43 -27.93 -5.48
N ILE A 85 17.51 -27.36 -4.27
CA ILE A 85 18.57 -27.67 -3.32
C ILE A 85 18.54 -29.16 -2.92
N ILE A 86 17.36 -29.71 -2.63
CA ILE A 86 17.17 -31.14 -2.35
C ILE A 86 17.67 -32.00 -3.52
N ALA A 87 17.25 -31.68 -4.75
CA ALA A 87 17.67 -32.42 -5.94
C ALA A 87 19.20 -32.42 -6.11
N ASN A 88 19.87 -31.30 -5.82
CA ASN A 88 21.33 -31.22 -5.86
C ASN A 88 22.00 -32.02 -4.73
N ALA A 89 21.45 -32.02 -3.52
CA ALA A 89 21.94 -32.83 -2.42
C ALA A 89 21.85 -34.33 -2.75
N GLN A 90 20.70 -34.77 -3.26
CA GLN A 90 20.49 -36.16 -3.68
C GLN A 90 21.41 -36.57 -4.83
N ARG A 91 21.62 -35.68 -5.82
CA ARG A 91 22.55 -35.94 -6.93
C ARG A 91 24.00 -36.11 -6.46
N ALA A 92 24.37 -35.46 -5.36
CA ALA A 92 25.67 -35.64 -4.70
C ALA A 92 25.74 -36.92 -3.83
N GLY A 93 24.69 -37.75 -3.82
CA GLY A 93 24.60 -38.98 -3.02
C GLY A 93 24.14 -38.76 -1.58
N GLY A 94 23.64 -37.56 -1.25
CA GLY A 94 23.15 -37.22 0.08
C GLY A 94 21.69 -37.56 0.31
N ASN A 95 21.30 -37.68 1.57
CA ASN A 95 19.90 -37.94 1.97
C ASN A 95 19.17 -36.62 2.28
N ALA A 96 17.92 -36.54 1.82
CA ALA A 96 17.07 -35.38 2.02
C ALA A 96 15.79 -35.73 2.79
N VAL A 97 15.35 -34.80 3.61
CA VAL A 97 14.05 -34.85 4.30
C VAL A 97 13.27 -33.56 4.02
N PHE A 98 11.98 -33.69 3.78
CA PHE A 98 11.04 -32.59 3.66
C PHE A 98 9.97 -32.69 4.75
N ILE A 99 9.86 -31.68 5.60
CA ILE A 99 8.81 -31.55 6.61
C ILE A 99 7.77 -30.59 6.04
N ASP A 100 6.66 -31.16 5.57
CA ASP A 100 5.55 -30.47 4.93
C ASP A 100 4.50 -30.10 5.98
N ALA A 101 4.73 -29.01 6.70
CA ALA A 101 3.78 -28.45 7.66
C ALA A 101 2.62 -27.70 6.96
N GLU A 102 2.79 -27.24 5.71
CA GLU A 102 1.70 -26.63 4.92
C GLU A 102 0.78 -27.67 4.24
N HIS A 103 1.15 -28.95 4.26
CA HIS A 103 0.41 -30.05 3.61
C HIS A 103 0.19 -29.80 2.10
N ALA A 104 1.18 -29.17 1.45
CA ALA A 104 1.05 -28.61 0.11
C ALA A 104 2.09 -29.14 -0.90
N LEU A 105 2.90 -30.13 -0.54
CA LEU A 105 3.94 -30.67 -1.42
C LEU A 105 3.36 -31.45 -2.62
N ASP A 106 3.64 -30.99 -3.84
CA ASP A 106 3.34 -31.72 -5.09
C ASP A 106 4.53 -32.62 -5.51
N ALA A 107 4.37 -33.93 -5.35
CA ALA A 107 5.37 -34.93 -5.72
C ALA A 107 5.68 -34.95 -7.24
N ALA A 108 4.69 -34.71 -8.10
CA ALA A 108 4.89 -34.70 -9.55
C ALA A 108 5.69 -33.46 -9.98
N TYR A 109 5.46 -32.32 -9.34
CA TYR A 109 6.26 -31.11 -9.54
C TYR A 109 7.69 -31.28 -9.03
N ALA A 110 7.88 -31.83 -7.82
CA ALA A 110 9.20 -32.12 -7.27
C ALA A 110 10.03 -33.04 -8.18
N GLN A 111 9.40 -34.09 -8.74
CA GLN A 111 10.06 -35.00 -9.69
C GLN A 111 10.54 -34.26 -10.95
N LYS A 112 9.75 -33.31 -11.48
CA LYS A 112 10.14 -32.49 -12.64
C LYS A 112 11.34 -31.59 -12.35
N LEU A 113 11.51 -31.17 -11.09
CA LEU A 113 12.68 -30.42 -10.64
C LEU A 113 13.93 -31.30 -10.43
N GLY A 114 13.81 -32.61 -10.61
CA GLY A 114 14.91 -33.55 -10.51
C GLY A 114 15.12 -34.13 -9.10
N VAL A 115 14.12 -34.01 -8.24
CA VAL A 115 14.10 -34.68 -6.93
C VAL A 115 13.88 -36.18 -7.12
N ASP A 116 14.68 -37.00 -6.44
CA ASP A 116 14.45 -38.43 -6.36
C ASP A 116 13.37 -38.73 -5.31
N ILE A 117 12.13 -38.86 -5.80
CA ILE A 117 10.95 -39.09 -4.97
C ILE A 117 11.02 -40.43 -4.23
N ALA A 118 11.68 -41.44 -4.80
CA ALA A 118 11.78 -42.76 -4.16
C ALA A 118 12.62 -42.73 -2.87
N ASN A 119 13.56 -41.78 -2.79
CA ASN A 119 14.51 -41.64 -1.69
C ASN A 119 14.31 -40.34 -0.88
N LEU A 120 13.28 -39.54 -1.18
CA LEU A 120 12.93 -38.37 -0.39
C LEU A 120 12.05 -38.78 0.80
N HIS A 121 12.52 -38.51 2.01
CA HIS A 121 11.71 -38.73 3.21
C HIS A 121 10.79 -37.52 3.43
N VAL A 122 9.50 -37.76 3.60
CA VAL A 122 8.49 -36.71 3.85
C VAL A 122 7.83 -36.95 5.20
N ALA A 123 7.69 -35.89 6.00
CA ALA A 123 6.93 -35.89 7.24
C ALA A 123 5.85 -34.81 7.20
N GLN A 124 4.63 -35.15 7.62
CA GLN A 124 3.49 -34.24 7.75
C GLN A 124 3.06 -34.24 9.22
N PRO A 125 3.66 -33.36 10.05
CA PRO A 125 3.42 -33.32 11.49
C PRO A 125 2.11 -32.60 11.82
N ASP A 126 1.48 -32.97 12.92
CA ASP A 126 0.23 -32.34 13.39
C ASP A 126 0.50 -31.06 14.19
N THR A 127 1.71 -30.90 14.75
CA THR A 127 2.08 -29.76 15.61
C THR A 127 3.47 -29.20 15.28
N GLY A 128 3.68 -27.91 15.60
CA GLY A 128 4.99 -27.28 15.47
C GLY A 128 6.07 -27.92 16.34
N GLU A 129 5.72 -28.38 17.55
CA GLU A 129 6.62 -29.15 18.42
C GLU A 129 7.08 -30.45 17.74
N GLU A 130 6.13 -31.22 17.22
CA GLU A 130 6.41 -32.50 16.55
C GLU A 130 7.31 -32.31 15.32
N ALA A 131 7.01 -31.32 14.48
CA ALA A 131 7.82 -30.97 13.31
C ALA A 131 9.29 -30.74 13.69
N LEU A 132 9.52 -29.95 14.75
CA LEU A 132 10.86 -29.59 15.23
C LEU A 132 11.54 -30.77 15.92
N GLU A 133 10.81 -31.65 16.61
CA GLU A 133 11.35 -32.87 17.20
C GLU A 133 11.77 -33.90 16.15
N ILE A 134 10.99 -34.05 15.08
CA ILE A 134 11.33 -34.89 13.92
C ILE A 134 12.63 -34.37 13.29
N ALA A 135 12.71 -33.07 12.99
CA ALA A 135 13.92 -32.45 12.46
C ALA A 135 15.14 -32.71 13.35
N ASP A 136 14.97 -32.55 14.66
CA ASP A 136 16.03 -32.69 15.66
C ASP A 136 16.52 -34.15 15.81
N HIS A 137 15.63 -35.14 15.72
CA HIS A 137 16.01 -36.55 15.66
C HIS A 137 16.79 -36.90 14.39
N LEU A 138 16.32 -36.43 13.23
CA LEU A 138 16.96 -36.68 11.95
C LEU A 138 18.34 -36.06 11.86
N VAL A 139 18.49 -34.81 12.29
CA VAL A 139 19.79 -34.12 12.37
C VAL A 139 20.75 -34.89 13.30
N ARG A 140 20.29 -35.33 14.47
CA ARG A 140 21.13 -36.09 15.41
C ARG A 140 21.58 -37.44 14.88
N SER A 141 20.83 -38.05 13.96
CA SER A 141 21.22 -39.33 13.36
C SER A 141 22.52 -39.23 12.56
N GLY A 142 22.87 -38.03 12.07
CA GLY A 142 24.01 -37.81 11.18
C GLY A 142 23.85 -38.43 9.78
N ALA A 143 22.67 -38.99 9.47
CA ALA A 143 22.40 -39.66 8.20
C ALA A 143 21.76 -38.75 7.14
N VAL A 144 21.41 -37.51 7.50
CA VAL A 144 20.68 -36.58 6.64
C VAL A 144 21.56 -35.38 6.26
N ASP A 145 21.61 -35.07 4.98
CA ASP A 145 22.41 -33.98 4.42
C ASP A 145 21.64 -32.67 4.36
N VAL A 146 20.33 -32.73 4.07
CA VAL A 146 19.44 -31.56 4.01
C VAL A 146 18.07 -31.87 4.61
N VAL A 147 17.57 -30.95 5.44
CA VAL A 147 16.21 -30.95 5.97
C VAL A 147 15.54 -29.65 5.56
N VAL A 148 14.40 -29.72 4.88
CA VAL A 148 13.56 -28.56 4.57
C VAL A 148 12.33 -28.57 5.47
N ILE A 149 11.95 -27.41 6.01
CA ILE A 149 10.74 -27.22 6.80
C ILE A 149 9.87 -26.18 6.09
N ASP A 150 8.75 -26.62 5.53
CA ASP A 150 7.81 -25.80 4.75
C ASP A 150 6.43 -25.76 5.45
N SER A 151 6.06 -24.69 6.15
CA SER A 151 6.80 -23.46 6.44
C SER A 151 6.74 -23.11 7.93
N VAL A 152 7.60 -22.18 8.37
CA VAL A 152 7.63 -21.69 9.75
C VAL A 152 6.26 -21.16 10.19
N ALA A 153 5.53 -20.52 9.27
CA ALA A 153 4.21 -19.98 9.55
C ALA A 153 3.19 -21.05 9.94
N ALA A 154 3.36 -22.28 9.42
CA ALA A 154 2.52 -23.45 9.69
C ALA A 154 2.97 -24.25 10.92
N LEU A 155 4.07 -23.87 11.59
CA LEU A 155 4.49 -24.48 12.86
C LEU A 155 3.63 -23.96 14.02
N VAL A 156 2.37 -24.39 14.05
CA VAL A 156 1.39 -24.01 15.06
C VAL A 156 1.64 -24.82 16.34
N PRO A 157 1.87 -24.20 17.51
CA PRO A 157 2.08 -24.94 18.75
C PRO A 157 0.84 -25.73 19.17
N ARG A 158 1.03 -26.89 19.81
CA ARG A 158 -0.09 -27.76 20.23
C ARG A 158 -1.16 -27.02 21.05
N ALA A 159 -0.75 -26.14 21.96
CA ALA A 159 -1.68 -25.39 22.80
C ALA A 159 -2.54 -24.38 22.02
N GLU A 160 -2.12 -23.97 20.83
CA GLU A 160 -2.92 -23.12 19.93
C GLU A 160 -3.89 -23.96 19.09
N ILE A 161 -3.51 -25.19 18.72
CA ILE A 161 -4.39 -26.13 18.01
C ILE A 161 -5.52 -26.66 18.91
N GLU A 162 -5.20 -26.94 20.19
CA GLU A 162 -6.17 -27.42 21.19
C GLU A 162 -7.04 -26.29 21.77
N GLY A 163 -6.69 -25.02 21.54
CA GLY A 163 -7.42 -23.84 22.01
C GLY A 163 -8.66 -23.52 21.17
N GLU A 164 -9.49 -22.60 21.66
CA GLU A 164 -10.65 -22.12 20.89
C GLU A 164 -10.24 -21.03 19.89
N MET A 165 -10.94 -20.97 18.74
CA MET A 165 -10.72 -19.89 17.77
C MET A 165 -11.01 -18.53 18.40
N GLY A 166 -9.98 -17.71 18.58
CA GLY A 166 -10.06 -16.39 19.21
C GLY A 166 -9.30 -16.27 20.53
N ASP A 167 -8.79 -17.39 21.07
CA ASP A 167 -7.93 -17.36 22.25
C ASP A 167 -6.61 -16.63 21.98
N SER A 168 -6.21 -15.76 22.91
CA SER A 168 -5.01 -14.95 22.75
C SER A 168 -3.76 -15.72 23.17
N HIS A 169 -3.07 -16.36 22.22
CA HIS A 169 -1.79 -17.02 22.45
C HIS A 169 -0.61 -16.12 22.05
N VAL A 170 -0.34 -15.10 22.88
CA VAL A 170 0.70 -14.10 22.55
C VAL A 170 2.10 -14.71 22.58
N GLY A 171 2.73 -14.82 21.40
CA GLY A 171 4.15 -15.13 21.24
C GLY A 171 4.54 -16.59 21.49
N LEU A 172 3.58 -17.51 21.44
CA LEU A 172 3.80 -18.94 21.68
C LEU A 172 4.75 -19.54 20.63
N GLN A 173 4.49 -19.27 19.35
CA GLN A 173 5.32 -19.69 18.22
C GLN A 173 6.77 -19.17 18.32
N ALA A 174 6.96 -17.90 18.70
CA ALA A 174 8.30 -17.31 18.86
C ALA A 174 9.11 -18.00 19.98
N ARG A 175 8.44 -18.38 21.07
CA ARG A 175 9.07 -19.13 22.18
C ARG A 175 9.44 -20.55 21.76
N LEU A 176 8.54 -21.24 21.05
CA LEU A 176 8.79 -22.56 20.48
C LEU A 176 10.03 -22.55 19.58
N MET A 177 10.08 -21.62 18.61
CA MET A 177 11.22 -21.48 17.70
C MET A 177 12.52 -21.16 18.44
N SER A 178 12.49 -20.23 19.39
CA SER A 178 13.68 -19.87 20.20
C SER A 178 14.24 -21.05 20.99
N GLN A 179 13.36 -21.91 21.51
CA GLN A 179 13.76 -23.13 22.23
C GLN A 179 14.32 -24.19 21.27
N ALA A 180 13.65 -24.42 20.15
CA ALA A 180 14.05 -25.42 19.17
C ALA A 180 15.38 -25.09 18.51
N LEU A 181 15.58 -23.85 18.03
CA LEU A 181 16.82 -23.42 17.40
C LEU A 181 18.02 -23.55 18.36
N ARG A 182 17.83 -23.27 19.65
CA ARG A 182 18.87 -23.43 20.68
C ARG A 182 19.32 -24.89 20.82
N LYS A 183 18.40 -25.84 20.69
CA LYS A 183 18.68 -27.28 20.75
C LYS A 183 19.29 -27.80 19.44
N LEU A 184 18.75 -27.35 18.31
CA LEU A 184 19.13 -27.79 16.97
C LEU A 184 20.53 -27.33 16.57
N THR A 185 20.92 -26.08 16.85
CA THR A 185 22.16 -25.46 16.33
C THR A 185 23.42 -26.31 16.60
N GLY A 186 23.53 -26.86 17.82
CA GLY A 186 24.67 -27.72 18.17
C GLY A 186 24.68 -29.05 17.42
N SER A 187 23.51 -29.66 17.24
CA SER A 187 23.35 -30.93 16.50
C SER A 187 23.60 -30.73 15.00
N ILE A 188 23.11 -29.63 14.44
CA ILE A 188 23.28 -29.24 13.03
C ILE A 188 24.76 -29.11 12.68
N SER A 189 25.53 -28.37 13.50
CA SER A 189 26.97 -28.19 13.26
C SER A 189 27.75 -29.51 13.29
N LYS A 190 27.42 -30.41 14.22
CA LYS A 190 28.10 -31.71 14.38
C LYS A 190 27.76 -32.71 13.27
N SER A 191 26.50 -32.74 12.84
CA SER A 191 26.01 -33.65 11.80
C SER A 191 26.33 -33.20 10.38
N ARG A 192 26.70 -31.93 10.20
CA ARG A 192 26.85 -31.28 8.88
C ARG A 192 25.56 -31.28 8.04
N THR A 193 24.40 -31.48 8.66
CA THR A 193 23.09 -31.32 7.99
C THR A 193 22.83 -29.84 7.70
N CYS A 194 22.37 -29.50 6.49
CA CYS A 194 21.83 -28.19 6.18
C CYS A 194 20.34 -28.17 6.55
N VAL A 195 19.90 -27.22 7.38
CA VAL A 195 18.48 -27.10 7.75
C VAL A 195 17.91 -25.82 7.14
N ILE A 196 16.91 -25.96 6.29
CA ILE A 196 16.29 -24.88 5.54
C ILE A 196 14.90 -24.63 6.10
N PHE A 197 14.66 -23.42 6.60
CA PHE A 197 13.34 -22.95 6.96
C PHE A 197 12.76 -22.13 5.81
N ILE A 198 11.56 -22.49 5.36
CA ILE A 198 10.76 -21.64 4.48
C ILE A 198 9.90 -20.75 5.35
N ASN A 199 9.87 -19.46 5.04
CA ASN A 199 9.08 -18.49 5.78
C ASN A 199 8.32 -17.57 4.82
N GLN A 200 7.25 -16.98 5.32
CA GLN A 200 6.45 -16.01 4.58
C GLN A 200 6.78 -14.61 5.08
N ILE A 201 6.76 -13.63 4.17
CA ILE A 201 6.80 -12.23 4.60
C ILE A 201 5.47 -11.93 5.27
N ARG A 202 5.52 -11.59 6.56
CA ARG A 202 4.41 -10.93 7.24
C ARG A 202 4.72 -9.45 7.30
N MET A 203 3.84 -8.62 6.75
CA MET A 203 3.88 -7.20 7.07
C MET A 203 3.60 -7.08 8.57
N GLN A 204 4.52 -6.47 9.30
CA GLN A 204 4.24 -6.03 10.66
C GLN A 204 3.30 -4.84 10.57
N ILE A 205 2.00 -5.10 10.41
CA ILE A 205 1.03 -4.02 10.31
C ILE A 205 1.03 -3.29 11.66
N GLY A 206 1.58 -2.08 11.68
CA GLY A 206 1.65 -1.22 12.87
C GLY A 206 2.96 -1.23 13.66
N VAL A 207 4.06 -1.85 13.20
CA VAL A 207 5.38 -1.56 13.77
C VAL A 207 5.96 -0.35 13.05
N MET A 208 5.70 0.83 13.61
CA MET A 208 6.42 2.04 13.22
C MET A 208 7.86 1.90 13.69
N PHE A 209 8.81 1.79 12.76
CA PHE A 209 10.18 2.19 13.06
C PHE A 209 10.16 3.70 13.34
N GLY A 210 10.90 4.15 14.35
CA GLY A 210 10.98 5.56 14.79
C GLY A 210 9.77 6.09 15.59
N CYS A 211 10.00 7.14 16.37
CA CYS A 211 9.03 7.76 17.28
C CYS A 211 8.63 9.17 16.86
N PHE A 212 7.38 9.54 17.14
CA PHE A 212 6.96 10.93 17.16
C PHE A 212 7.47 11.66 18.41
N HIS A 213 7.69 12.97 18.30
CA HIS A 213 7.90 13.83 19.45
C HIS A 213 6.64 13.86 20.33
N TYR A 214 6.82 14.04 21.65
CA TYR A 214 5.74 14.04 22.65
C TYR A 214 4.54 14.91 22.26
N SER A 215 4.80 16.08 21.67
CA SER A 215 3.77 17.07 21.31
C SER A 215 3.02 16.78 20.01
N THR A 216 3.46 15.82 19.20
CA THR A 216 2.79 15.46 17.95
C THR A 216 1.39 14.94 18.25
N ARG A 217 0.40 15.46 17.53
CA ARG A 217 -1.01 15.08 17.71
C ARG A 217 -1.35 13.93 16.76
N VAL A 218 -2.06 12.94 17.28
CA VAL A 218 -2.68 11.87 16.51
C VAL A 218 -4.20 12.01 16.54
N THR A 219 -4.85 11.61 15.48
CA THR A 219 -6.32 11.62 15.37
C THR A 219 -6.87 10.33 15.98
N LEU A 220 -7.84 10.46 16.87
CA LEU A 220 -8.57 9.36 17.47
C LEU A 220 -9.73 8.92 16.58
N ALA A 221 -10.27 7.73 16.83
CA ALA A 221 -11.38 7.16 16.07
C ALA A 221 -12.66 8.03 16.09
N ASP A 222 -12.85 8.84 17.13
CA ASP A 222 -13.98 9.76 17.27
C ASP A 222 -13.79 11.10 16.53
N GLY A 223 -12.70 11.25 15.77
CA GLY A 223 -12.35 12.47 15.04
C GLY A 223 -11.68 13.55 15.89
N THR A 224 -11.57 13.37 17.22
CA THR A 224 -10.79 14.25 18.07
C THR A 224 -9.29 14.01 17.90
N SER A 225 -8.45 14.87 18.48
CA SER A 225 -7.00 14.68 18.45
C SER A 225 -6.36 14.79 19.82
N GLU A 226 -5.35 13.97 20.08
CA GLU A 226 -4.62 13.93 21.34
C GLU A 226 -3.11 13.81 21.09
N LYS A 227 -2.28 14.27 22.04
CA LYS A 227 -0.82 14.15 21.96
C LYS A 227 -0.40 12.68 22.08
N ILE A 228 0.42 12.20 21.15
CA ILE A 228 0.97 10.84 21.17
C ILE A 228 1.69 10.56 22.49
N GLY A 229 2.46 11.53 23.00
CA GLY A 229 3.17 11.36 24.27
C GLY A 229 2.26 11.23 25.48
N LYS A 230 1.07 11.84 25.45
CA LYS A 230 0.06 11.64 26.52
C LYS A 230 -0.53 10.23 26.43
N ILE A 231 -0.89 9.78 25.22
CA ILE A 231 -1.40 8.42 24.97
C ILE A 231 -0.40 7.37 25.46
N VAL A 232 0.88 7.55 25.15
CA VAL A 232 1.97 6.64 25.56
C VAL A 232 2.24 6.68 27.05
N ASN A 233 2.46 7.87 27.64
CA ASN A 233 2.83 7.98 29.05
C ASN A 233 1.70 7.54 29.99
N GLN A 234 0.44 7.79 29.61
CA GLN A 234 -0.72 7.42 30.42
C GLN A 234 -1.29 6.04 30.07
N LYS A 235 -0.68 5.32 29.10
CA LYS A 235 -1.15 4.03 28.58
C LYS A 235 -2.64 4.04 28.26
N MET A 236 -3.09 5.09 27.57
CA MET A 236 -4.51 5.30 27.30
C MET A 236 -5.04 4.20 26.37
N PRO A 237 -6.14 3.50 26.73
CA PRO A 237 -6.75 2.47 25.90
C PRO A 237 -7.65 3.11 24.83
N VAL A 238 -7.04 3.82 23.88
CA VAL A 238 -7.74 4.54 22.81
C VAL A 238 -7.61 3.84 21.46
N GLU A 239 -8.53 4.16 20.57
CA GLU A 239 -8.43 3.84 19.15
C GLU A 239 -7.92 5.05 18.39
N VAL A 240 -6.86 4.84 17.62
CA VAL A 240 -6.24 5.86 16.76
C VAL A 240 -6.55 5.56 15.31
N LEU A 241 -6.73 6.60 14.49
CA LEU A 241 -6.83 6.42 13.05
C LEU A 241 -5.46 6.00 12.49
N SER A 242 -5.44 4.92 11.74
CA SER A 242 -4.24 4.35 11.13
C SER A 242 -4.51 4.01 9.66
N TYR A 243 -3.48 4.12 8.82
CA TYR A 243 -3.57 3.79 7.41
C TYR A 243 -3.34 2.29 7.21
N ASP A 244 -4.27 1.61 6.54
CA ASP A 244 -4.09 0.25 6.05
C ASP A 244 -3.58 0.30 4.59
N PRO A 245 -2.32 -0.11 4.33
CA PRO A 245 -1.74 -0.10 2.99
C PRO A 245 -2.40 -1.12 2.05
N VAL A 246 -3.06 -2.16 2.57
CA VAL A 246 -3.75 -3.17 1.75
C VAL A 246 -5.07 -2.62 1.22
N SER A 247 -5.88 -2.03 2.10
CA SER A 247 -7.16 -1.46 1.69
C SER A 247 -7.05 -0.04 1.13
N GLY A 248 -5.93 0.64 1.35
CA GLY A 248 -5.71 2.05 1.02
C GLY A 248 -6.60 3.00 1.83
N ARG A 249 -7.06 2.59 3.02
CA ARG A 249 -8.04 3.34 3.83
C ARG A 249 -7.48 3.67 5.20
N VAL A 250 -7.96 4.78 5.76
CA VAL A 250 -7.70 5.13 7.15
C VAL A 250 -8.81 4.52 8.01
N GLU A 251 -8.43 3.69 8.97
CA GLU A 251 -9.35 2.97 9.84
C GLU A 251 -8.98 3.10 11.33
N PRO A 252 -9.96 3.03 12.24
CA PRO A 252 -9.72 2.95 13.68
C PRO A 252 -8.93 1.69 14.06
N ARG A 253 -7.84 1.85 14.82
CA ARG A 253 -7.07 0.75 15.39
C ARG A 253 -6.78 0.96 16.87
N LYS A 254 -6.95 -0.10 17.65
CA LYS A 254 -6.66 -0.10 19.09
C LYS A 254 -5.16 0.00 19.36
N VAL A 255 -4.78 0.88 20.27
CA VAL A 255 -3.41 0.89 20.81
C VAL A 255 -3.27 -0.31 21.75
N VAL A 256 -2.47 -1.30 21.35
CA VAL A 256 -2.29 -2.56 22.10
C VAL A 256 -1.02 -2.60 22.96
N ARG A 257 -0.04 -1.73 22.67
CA ARG A 257 1.25 -1.67 23.37
C ARG A 257 1.78 -0.24 23.40
N TRP A 258 2.64 0.04 24.39
CA TRP A 258 3.27 1.33 24.59
C TRP A 258 4.76 1.12 24.82
N PHE A 259 5.58 1.85 24.05
CA PHE A 259 7.03 1.75 24.10
C PHE A 259 7.59 3.14 24.39
N ASP A 260 8.43 3.21 25.42
CA ASP A 260 9.30 4.36 25.67
C ASP A 260 10.68 3.99 25.13
N ASN A 261 11.08 4.67 24.05
CA ASN A 261 12.36 4.43 23.38
C ASN A 261 13.50 5.28 23.98
N GLY A 262 13.25 5.95 25.11
CA GLY A 262 14.21 6.83 25.76
C GLY A 262 14.38 8.18 25.04
N PRO A 263 15.34 9.00 25.49
CA PRO A 263 15.62 10.30 24.87
C PRO A 263 16.17 10.10 23.46
N ALA A 264 15.58 10.79 22.48
CA ALA A 264 16.13 10.88 21.12
C ALA A 264 17.16 12.01 21.03
N ASP A 265 18.24 11.79 20.27
CA ASP A 265 19.29 12.80 20.05
C ASP A 265 18.74 14.07 19.40
N TYR A 266 17.84 13.91 18.43
CA TYR A 266 17.14 15.00 17.77
C TYR A 266 15.82 14.52 17.14
N PHE A 267 14.95 15.47 16.82
CA PHE A 267 13.73 15.26 16.05
C PHE A 267 13.78 16.10 14.78
N LEU A 268 13.37 15.52 13.66
CA LEU A 268 13.12 16.24 12.42
C LEU A 268 11.76 16.95 12.54
N GLN A 269 11.70 18.22 12.12
CA GLN A 269 10.45 18.97 12.03
C GLN A 269 9.95 18.99 10.59
N PHE A 270 8.72 18.51 10.40
CA PHE A 270 8.05 18.51 9.12
C PHE A 270 6.99 19.59 9.08
N GLU A 271 6.94 20.28 7.95
CA GLU A 271 5.87 21.20 7.58
C GLU A 271 5.33 20.78 6.21
N VAL A 272 4.13 20.22 6.21
CA VAL A 272 3.47 19.64 5.04
C VAL A 272 2.38 20.58 4.57
N GLU A 273 2.35 20.83 3.28
CA GLU A 273 1.31 21.64 2.63
C GLU A 273 -0.01 20.84 2.51
N GLY A 274 -1.18 21.47 2.74
CA GLY A 274 -2.48 20.83 2.46
C GLY A 274 -3.53 20.75 3.59
N GLY A 275 -3.40 21.51 4.68
CA GLY A 275 -4.48 21.68 5.66
C GLY A 275 -5.45 22.83 5.31
N PRO A 276 -6.66 22.90 5.91
CA PRO A 276 -7.56 24.06 5.83
C PRO A 276 -6.90 25.39 6.25
N SER A 277 -5.88 25.31 7.10
CA SER A 277 -5.04 26.43 7.57
C SER A 277 -3.76 26.64 6.75
N GLY A 278 -3.55 25.87 5.68
CA GLY A 278 -2.40 25.95 4.78
C GLY A 278 -1.23 25.02 5.12
N ARG A 279 -1.00 24.65 6.39
CA ARG A 279 0.18 23.87 6.82
C ARG A 279 -0.15 22.87 7.94
N ARG A 280 0.29 21.60 7.80
CA ARG A 280 0.29 20.57 8.85
C ARG A 280 1.72 20.40 9.37
N LYS A 281 1.89 20.24 10.68
CA LYS A 281 3.22 20.11 11.30
C LYS A 281 3.30 18.89 12.20
N PHE A 282 4.40 18.17 12.11
CA PHE A 282 4.72 17.10 13.05
C PHE A 282 6.23 17.02 13.26
N ALA A 283 6.65 16.39 14.35
CA ALA A 283 8.06 16.11 14.58
C ALA A 283 8.25 14.62 14.89
N ALA A 284 9.28 14.03 14.28
CA ALA A 284 9.56 12.61 14.38
C ALA A 284 11.07 12.33 14.34
N THR A 285 11.50 11.18 14.86
CA THR A 285 12.87 10.71 14.72
C THR A 285 13.17 10.35 13.25
N PRO A 286 14.43 10.38 12.78
CA PRO A 286 14.78 10.04 11.39
C PRO A 286 14.31 8.67 10.91
N GLY A 287 14.24 7.67 11.79
CA GLY A 287 13.74 6.34 11.43
C GLY A 287 12.22 6.23 11.35
N HIS A 288 11.46 7.32 11.58
CA HIS A 288 10.00 7.29 11.59
C HIS A 288 9.44 7.04 10.19
N MET A 289 8.66 5.98 10.00
CA MET A 289 8.07 5.71 8.69
C MET A 289 6.96 6.71 8.33
N VAL A 290 7.11 7.38 7.20
CA VAL A 290 6.15 8.32 6.63
C VAL A 290 5.62 7.75 5.33
N PHE A 291 4.30 7.76 5.16
CA PHE A 291 3.66 7.29 3.94
C PHE A 291 3.81 8.32 2.80
N THR A 292 4.29 7.85 1.65
CA THR A 292 4.37 8.58 0.38
C THR A 292 3.52 7.86 -0.67
N PRO A 293 3.27 8.47 -1.85
CA PRO A 293 2.59 7.78 -2.95
C PRO A 293 3.33 6.51 -3.44
N GLU A 294 4.63 6.40 -3.19
CA GLU A 294 5.47 5.26 -3.61
C GLU A 294 5.64 4.21 -2.51
N GLY A 295 5.20 4.49 -1.28
CA GLY A 295 5.27 3.56 -0.15
C GLY A 295 5.71 4.24 1.15
N GLU A 296 6.09 3.42 2.13
CA GLU A 296 6.65 3.92 3.39
C GLU A 296 8.13 4.30 3.21
N VAL A 297 8.48 5.53 3.57
CA VAL A 297 9.85 6.05 3.52
C VAL A 297 10.26 6.53 4.91
N PRO A 298 11.49 6.24 5.39
CA PRO A 298 11.99 6.82 6.64
C PRO A 298 12.02 8.34 6.59
N ALA A 299 11.60 8.99 7.66
CA ALA A 299 11.55 10.45 7.79
C ALA A 299 12.89 11.13 7.47
N GLY A 300 14.02 10.50 7.79
CA GLY A 300 15.36 11.02 7.52
C GLY A 300 15.78 10.97 6.04
N GLU A 301 15.06 10.23 5.21
CA GLU A 301 15.31 10.15 3.76
C GLU A 301 14.46 11.14 2.97
N LEU A 302 13.47 11.77 3.59
CA LEU A 302 12.61 12.77 2.94
C LEU A 302 13.31 14.12 2.80
N GLY A 303 13.23 14.69 1.60
CA GLY A 303 13.66 16.03 1.24
C GLY A 303 12.53 17.05 1.16
N VAL A 304 12.89 18.33 1.11
CA VAL A 304 11.92 19.41 0.85
C VAL A 304 11.41 19.28 -0.59
N GLY A 305 10.10 19.13 -0.74
CA GLY A 305 9.43 18.93 -2.03
C GLY A 305 8.89 17.52 -2.24
N ASP A 306 9.29 16.56 -1.39
CA ASP A 306 8.79 15.19 -1.47
C ASP A 306 7.30 15.12 -1.11
N GLN A 307 6.59 14.22 -1.79
CA GLN A 307 5.17 14.01 -1.57
C GLN A 307 4.94 13.07 -0.39
N VAL A 308 4.03 13.45 0.50
CA VAL A 308 3.59 12.62 1.62
C VAL A 308 2.08 12.48 1.60
N LEU A 309 1.57 11.35 2.08
CA LEU A 309 0.14 11.12 2.18
C LEU A 309 -0.42 11.86 3.39
N VAL A 310 -1.53 12.55 3.18
CA VAL A 310 -2.29 13.21 4.22
C VAL A 310 -3.68 12.59 4.33
N ALA A 311 -4.12 12.33 5.56
CA ALA A 311 -5.49 11.93 5.79
C ALA A 311 -6.43 13.09 5.42
N VAL A 312 -7.33 12.81 4.47
CA VAL A 312 -8.43 13.67 4.04
C VAL A 312 -9.74 12.95 4.26
N GLU A 313 -10.79 13.69 4.61
CA GLU A 313 -12.14 13.13 4.59
C GLU A 313 -12.54 12.89 3.14
N ASP A 314 -12.83 11.64 2.81
CA ASP A 314 -13.25 11.26 1.47
C ASP A 314 -14.73 11.61 1.29
N ILE A 315 -15.00 12.54 0.38
CA ILE A 315 -16.37 12.86 -0.05
C ILE A 315 -16.62 12.02 -1.30
N VAL A 316 -17.24 10.86 -1.09
CA VAL A 316 -17.64 10.00 -2.20
C VAL A 316 -18.80 10.68 -2.94
N VAL A 317 -18.51 11.22 -4.12
CA VAL A 317 -19.52 11.78 -5.01
C VAL A 317 -20.14 10.69 -5.86
N THR A 318 -21.46 10.74 -6.01
CA THR A 318 -22.18 9.88 -6.95
C THR A 318 -21.88 10.28 -8.40
N ASP A 319 -22.10 9.36 -9.34
CA ASP A 319 -21.98 9.67 -10.77
C ASP A 319 -22.85 10.86 -11.20
N HIS A 320 -24.06 10.98 -10.63
CA HIS A 320 -24.95 12.10 -10.91
C HIS A 320 -24.39 13.43 -10.42
N GLN A 321 -23.84 13.46 -9.21
CA GLN A 321 -23.18 14.65 -8.66
C GLN A 321 -21.95 15.05 -9.48
N ARG A 322 -21.17 14.05 -9.89
CA ARG A 322 -20.00 14.25 -10.74
C ARG A 322 -20.39 14.82 -12.11
N GLN A 323 -21.41 14.28 -12.77
CA GLN A 323 -21.93 14.81 -14.03
C GLN A 323 -22.48 16.24 -13.87
N LEU A 324 -23.14 16.54 -12.74
CA LEU A 324 -23.58 17.90 -12.43
C LEU A 324 -22.41 18.87 -12.29
N LEU A 325 -21.34 18.47 -11.58
CA LEU A 325 -20.14 19.29 -11.42
C LEU A 325 -19.41 19.51 -12.74
N LEU A 326 -19.25 18.48 -13.57
CA LEU A 326 -18.65 18.56 -14.90
C LEU A 326 -19.48 19.48 -15.82
N GLY A 327 -20.77 19.17 -16.01
CA GLY A 327 -21.66 19.95 -16.87
C GLY A 327 -21.86 21.39 -16.37
N GLY A 328 -22.02 21.56 -15.06
CA GLY A 328 -22.13 22.87 -14.43
C GLY A 328 -20.85 23.69 -14.59
N SER A 329 -19.68 23.07 -14.51
CA SER A 329 -18.39 23.76 -14.75
C SER A 329 -18.18 24.16 -16.21
N MET A 330 -18.89 23.52 -17.15
CA MET A 330 -18.94 23.94 -18.55
C MET A 330 -19.95 25.07 -18.79
N GLY A 331 -20.97 25.17 -17.93
CA GLY A 331 -22.00 26.20 -17.93
C GLY A 331 -21.68 27.40 -17.02
N ASP A 332 -22.64 27.74 -16.16
CA ASP A 332 -22.59 28.90 -15.25
C ASP A 332 -21.73 28.67 -14.00
N GLY A 333 -21.34 27.41 -13.76
CA GLY A 333 -20.52 27.01 -12.62
C GLY A 333 -19.04 27.31 -12.81
N SER A 334 -18.36 27.49 -11.68
CA SER A 334 -16.91 27.71 -11.64
C SER A 334 -16.24 26.92 -10.52
N LEU A 335 -15.18 26.17 -10.85
CA LEU A 335 -14.28 25.58 -9.87
C LEU A 335 -13.20 26.59 -9.48
N ARG A 336 -13.21 27.00 -8.21
CA ARG A 336 -12.32 28.03 -7.67
C ARG A 336 -11.29 27.39 -6.75
N ARG A 337 -10.02 27.67 -6.99
CA ARG A 337 -8.93 27.23 -6.11
C ARG A 337 -9.06 27.97 -4.77
N THR A 338 -9.12 27.20 -3.68
CA THR A 338 -9.19 27.75 -2.31
C THR A 338 -7.95 27.40 -1.49
N GLY A 339 -7.20 26.39 -1.91
CA GLY A 339 -5.91 26.02 -1.36
C GLY A 339 -5.05 25.34 -2.42
N VAL A 340 -3.86 24.87 -2.04
CA VAL A 340 -2.95 24.22 -2.99
C VAL A 340 -3.54 22.95 -3.57
N HIS A 341 -4.21 22.15 -2.72
CA HIS A 341 -4.85 20.88 -3.06
C HIS A 341 -6.37 20.87 -2.86
N THR A 342 -7.01 22.04 -2.77
CA THR A 342 -8.47 22.12 -2.57
C THR A 342 -9.11 23.17 -3.46
N ALA A 343 -10.31 22.87 -3.93
CA ALA A 343 -11.15 23.79 -4.68
C ALA A 343 -12.60 23.76 -4.17
N THR A 344 -13.35 24.80 -4.49
CA THR A 344 -14.80 24.89 -4.30
C THR A 344 -15.51 25.00 -5.64
N PHE A 345 -16.71 24.45 -5.74
CA PHE A 345 -17.61 24.71 -6.86
C PHE A 345 -18.56 25.84 -6.47
N ARG A 346 -18.62 26.90 -7.29
CA ARG A 346 -19.57 28.01 -7.16
C ARG A 346 -20.49 28.04 -8.35
N VAL A 347 -21.79 28.15 -8.12
CA VAL A 347 -22.79 28.35 -9.17
C VAL A 347 -23.86 29.34 -8.69
N GLY A 348 -24.40 30.13 -9.62
CA GLY A 348 -25.52 31.02 -9.37
C GLY A 348 -26.40 31.15 -10.60
N HIS A 349 -27.70 31.37 -10.38
CA HIS A 349 -28.73 31.46 -11.41
C HIS A 349 -29.61 32.68 -11.16
N GLY A 350 -30.20 33.23 -12.21
CA GLY A 350 -31.17 34.32 -12.11
C GLY A 350 -32.43 33.92 -11.32
N VAL A 351 -33.23 34.89 -10.89
CA VAL A 351 -34.44 34.65 -10.08
C VAL A 351 -35.44 33.73 -10.80
N GLU A 352 -35.56 33.86 -12.12
CA GLU A 352 -36.45 33.03 -12.96
C GLU A 352 -36.03 31.54 -12.99
N GLN A 353 -34.77 31.24 -12.66
CA GLN A 353 -34.23 29.87 -12.60
C GLN A 353 -33.98 29.43 -11.14
N ALA A 354 -34.66 30.05 -10.17
CA ALA A 354 -34.48 29.73 -8.75
C ALA A 354 -34.73 28.24 -8.45
N GLU A 355 -35.75 27.63 -9.04
CA GLU A 355 -36.06 26.21 -8.84
C GLU A 355 -34.91 25.30 -9.30
N TYR A 356 -34.31 25.60 -10.46
CA TYR A 356 -33.14 24.89 -10.96
C TYR A 356 -31.90 25.09 -10.07
N ALA A 357 -31.72 26.29 -9.50
CA ALA A 357 -30.68 26.55 -8.52
C ALA A 357 -30.85 25.70 -7.25
N HIS A 358 -32.08 25.59 -6.73
CA HIS A 358 -32.40 24.74 -5.58
C HIS A 358 -32.14 23.26 -5.91
N TRP A 359 -32.55 22.79 -7.09
CA TRP A 359 -32.28 21.41 -7.51
C TRP A 359 -30.77 21.10 -7.52
N LYS A 360 -29.93 22.00 -8.05
CA LYS A 360 -28.46 21.83 -8.00
C LYS A 360 -27.93 21.80 -6.58
N HIS A 361 -28.44 22.67 -5.71
CA HIS A 361 -28.04 22.73 -4.31
C HIS A 361 -28.38 21.42 -3.58
N GLU A 362 -29.58 20.89 -3.79
CA GLU A 362 -30.02 19.61 -3.21
C GLU A 362 -29.22 18.43 -3.74
N MET A 363 -28.99 18.37 -5.06
CA MET A 363 -28.18 17.31 -5.67
C MET A 363 -26.76 17.26 -5.09
N LEU A 364 -26.16 18.42 -4.76
CA LEU A 364 -24.82 18.49 -4.19
C LEU A 364 -24.78 18.41 -2.66
N ARG A 365 -25.89 18.13 -1.98
CA ARG A 365 -25.84 17.75 -0.56
C ARG A 365 -25.11 16.39 -0.42
N PRO A 366 -24.26 16.21 0.61
CA PRO A 366 -24.14 17.05 1.81
C PRO A 366 -23.11 18.19 1.71
N PHE A 367 -22.39 18.36 0.59
CA PHE A 367 -21.24 19.26 0.50
C PHE A 367 -21.56 20.65 -0.08
N SER A 368 -22.82 20.95 -0.39
CA SER A 368 -23.31 22.29 -0.69
C SER A 368 -23.46 23.14 0.59
N ARG A 369 -22.94 24.37 0.57
CA ARG A 369 -23.19 25.37 1.63
C ARG A 369 -24.55 26.02 1.42
N ALA A 370 -25.03 26.67 2.48
CA ALA A 370 -26.28 27.43 2.45
C ALA A 370 -26.34 28.37 1.25
N MET A 371 -27.47 28.34 0.56
CA MET A 371 -27.71 29.26 -0.55
C MET A 371 -27.77 30.70 -0.08
N GLY A 372 -27.32 31.61 -0.95
CA GLY A 372 -27.32 33.03 -0.72
C GLY A 372 -27.50 33.83 -2.00
N LYS A 373 -27.59 35.15 -1.85
CA LYS A 373 -27.71 36.07 -2.98
C LYS A 373 -26.39 36.12 -3.77
N VAL A 374 -26.46 35.85 -5.07
CA VAL A 374 -25.33 35.96 -6.00
C VAL A 374 -25.72 36.91 -7.12
N GLY A 375 -25.16 38.12 -7.13
CA GLY A 375 -25.60 39.19 -8.02
C GLY A 375 -27.08 39.52 -7.82
N ASN A 376 -27.88 39.43 -8.90
CA ASN A 376 -29.33 39.62 -8.86
C ASN A 376 -30.11 38.30 -8.65
N GLY A 377 -29.42 37.19 -8.44
CA GLY A 377 -30.01 35.86 -8.37
C GLY A 377 -29.67 35.09 -7.09
N LEU A 378 -29.79 33.78 -7.16
CA LEU A 378 -29.55 32.84 -6.06
C LEU A 378 -28.44 31.86 -6.44
N GLY A 379 -27.56 31.54 -5.49
CA GLY A 379 -26.48 30.60 -5.72
C GLY A 379 -25.88 30.06 -4.44
N PHE A 380 -24.89 29.19 -4.59
CA PHE A 380 -24.18 28.58 -3.47
C PHE A 380 -22.75 28.21 -3.85
N ASP A 381 -21.97 27.97 -2.81
CA ASP A 381 -20.64 27.38 -2.88
C ASP A 381 -20.69 25.97 -2.29
N THR A 382 -19.86 25.06 -2.75
CA THR A 382 -19.58 23.83 -2.00
C THR A 382 -18.54 24.10 -0.90
N ILE A 383 -18.39 23.16 0.02
CA ILE A 383 -17.20 23.08 0.86
C ILE A 383 -15.95 22.85 -0.02
N ALA A 384 -14.79 23.23 0.51
CA ALA A 384 -13.52 23.02 -0.17
C ALA A 384 -13.15 21.54 -0.10
N ALA A 385 -12.87 20.92 -1.24
CA ALA A 385 -12.58 19.49 -1.31
C ALA A 385 -11.43 19.16 -2.27
N PRO A 386 -10.63 18.11 -2.00
CA PRO A 386 -9.57 17.66 -2.89
C PRO A 386 -10.06 17.20 -4.26
N PHE A 387 -11.13 16.38 -4.33
CA PHE A 387 -11.65 15.88 -5.61
C PHE A 387 -12.09 17.01 -6.57
N LEU A 388 -12.49 18.17 -6.03
CA LEU A 388 -12.81 19.36 -6.83
C LEU A 388 -11.54 20.01 -7.40
N ALA A 389 -10.42 19.93 -6.70
CA ALA A 389 -9.12 20.38 -7.22
C ALA A 389 -8.64 19.47 -8.34
N ASP A 390 -8.80 18.15 -8.19
CA ASP A 390 -8.48 17.17 -9.23
C ASP A 390 -9.33 17.43 -10.48
N MET A 391 -10.65 17.59 -10.31
CA MET A 391 -11.55 17.96 -11.40
C MET A 391 -11.17 19.31 -12.04
N ARG A 392 -10.75 20.29 -11.23
CA ARG A 392 -10.30 21.60 -11.74
C ARG A 392 -9.07 21.44 -12.63
N SER A 393 -8.12 20.56 -12.30
CA SER A 393 -6.91 20.36 -13.12
C SER A 393 -7.23 19.90 -14.54
N GLY A 394 -8.31 19.13 -14.72
CA GLY A 394 -8.84 18.76 -16.03
C GLY A 394 -9.62 19.86 -16.73
N LEU A 395 -10.18 20.84 -16.03
CA LEU A 395 -11.09 21.83 -16.62
C LEU A 395 -10.50 23.24 -16.79
N TYR A 396 -9.44 23.57 -16.04
CA TYR A 396 -8.85 24.91 -15.96
C TYR A 396 -7.33 24.87 -15.95
N SER A 397 -6.70 25.91 -16.51
CA SER A 397 -5.25 26.15 -16.37
C SER A 397 -4.85 26.58 -14.95
N GLU A 398 -3.54 26.57 -14.66
CA GLU A 398 -3.01 27.07 -13.39
C GLU A 398 -3.27 28.58 -13.20
N ASP A 399 -3.00 29.39 -14.23
CA ASP A 399 -3.19 30.85 -14.21
C ASP A 399 -4.66 31.29 -14.29
N GLY A 400 -5.58 30.35 -14.47
CA GLY A 400 -6.99 30.60 -14.72
C GLY A 400 -7.34 30.70 -16.21
N GLY A 401 -8.57 30.30 -16.54
CA GLY A 401 -9.02 30.07 -17.92
C GLY A 401 -9.44 28.61 -18.14
N ARG A 402 -10.43 28.38 -18.99
CA ARG A 402 -10.97 27.02 -19.26
C ARG A 402 -10.15 26.35 -20.36
N THR A 403 -9.51 25.23 -20.03
CA THR A 403 -8.67 24.46 -20.96
C THR A 403 -9.15 23.02 -21.18
N VAL A 404 -10.18 22.59 -20.45
CA VAL A 404 -10.95 21.35 -20.61
C VAL A 404 -10.24 20.22 -21.39
N SER A 405 -9.65 19.30 -20.64
CA SER A 405 -8.93 18.14 -21.15
C SER A 405 -9.86 17.16 -21.88
N GLY A 406 -9.26 16.37 -22.77
CA GLY A 406 -9.96 15.28 -23.45
C GLY A 406 -10.55 14.26 -22.47
N ASP A 407 -9.85 13.98 -21.36
CA ASP A 407 -10.28 13.00 -20.36
C ASP A 407 -11.53 13.48 -19.60
N ALA A 408 -11.58 14.76 -19.22
CA ALA A 408 -12.75 15.35 -18.57
C ALA A 408 -14.00 15.32 -19.47
N LEU A 409 -13.82 15.47 -20.79
CA LEU A 409 -14.92 15.35 -21.77
C LEU A 409 -15.24 13.90 -22.13
N ALA A 410 -14.29 12.98 -22.03
CA ALA A 410 -14.53 11.56 -22.22
C ALA A 410 -15.43 10.99 -21.12
N GLU A 411 -15.30 11.51 -19.89
CA GLU A 411 -16.13 11.15 -18.74
C GLU A 411 -17.56 11.73 -18.82
N MET A 412 -17.75 12.84 -19.54
CA MET A 412 -19.06 13.50 -19.62
C MET A 412 -20.08 12.66 -20.39
N ASP A 413 -21.28 12.47 -19.83
CA ASP A 413 -22.37 11.74 -20.49
C ASP A 413 -23.60 12.65 -20.74
N ALA A 414 -24.72 12.04 -21.13
CA ALA A 414 -25.97 12.75 -21.38
C ALA A 414 -26.45 13.62 -20.20
N ARG A 415 -26.19 13.21 -18.94
CA ARG A 415 -26.53 13.95 -17.73
C ARG A 415 -25.69 15.22 -17.61
N GLY A 416 -24.38 15.12 -17.85
CA GLY A 416 -23.47 16.26 -17.83
C GLY A 416 -23.79 17.25 -18.95
N VAL A 417 -24.08 16.75 -20.16
CA VAL A 417 -24.54 17.57 -21.28
C VAL A 417 -25.88 18.23 -20.98
N ALA A 418 -26.82 17.55 -20.33
CA ALA A 418 -28.11 18.12 -19.94
C ALA A 418 -27.93 19.31 -18.97
N VAL A 419 -27.02 19.20 -18.00
CA VAL A 419 -26.72 20.31 -17.08
C VAL A 419 -26.05 21.47 -17.82
N TRP A 420 -25.08 21.21 -18.70
CA TRP A 420 -24.45 22.26 -19.49
C TRP A 420 -25.46 22.95 -20.42
N TYR A 421 -26.33 22.19 -21.08
CA TYR A 421 -27.42 22.72 -21.90
C TYR A 421 -28.46 23.49 -21.08
N GLY A 422 -28.74 23.04 -19.85
CA GLY A 422 -29.61 23.75 -18.93
C GLY A 422 -29.08 25.14 -18.57
N ASP A 423 -27.77 25.27 -18.44
CA ASP A 423 -27.07 26.54 -18.13
C ASP A 423 -27.00 27.41 -19.39
N ASP A 424 -26.22 26.99 -20.38
CA ASP A 424 -25.80 27.80 -21.54
C ASP A 424 -26.44 27.36 -22.87
N GLY A 425 -27.38 26.42 -22.84
CA GLY A 425 -28.11 25.96 -24.02
C GLY A 425 -29.31 26.87 -24.35
N SER A 426 -29.59 26.98 -25.65
CA SER A 426 -30.75 27.68 -26.18
C SER A 426 -31.29 26.95 -27.41
N TYR A 427 -32.60 27.05 -27.62
CA TYR A 427 -33.30 26.54 -28.78
C TYR A 427 -34.14 27.66 -29.39
N GLY A 428 -34.04 27.88 -30.70
CA GLY A 428 -34.82 28.89 -31.41
C GLY A 428 -34.91 28.69 -32.93
N GLY A 429 -36.01 29.15 -33.53
CA GLY A 429 -36.37 29.04 -34.96
C GLY A 429 -37.86 28.67 -35.16
N SER A 430 -38.57 29.26 -36.16
CA SER A 430 -40.06 29.30 -36.27
C SER A 430 -40.72 28.16 -37.07
N PHE A 431 -41.92 27.67 -36.68
CA PHE A 431 -42.81 26.81 -37.52
C PHE A 431 -44.28 27.17 -37.56
N ASP A 432 -44.89 26.90 -38.72
CA ASP A 432 -46.32 26.58 -38.86
C ASP A 432 -46.60 25.20 -39.54
N ARG A 433 -45.59 24.45 -40.00
CA ARG A 433 -45.82 23.13 -40.64
C ARG A 433 -44.66 22.11 -40.52
N TRP A 434 -43.87 22.13 -39.44
CA TRP A 434 -42.75 21.18 -39.06
C TRP A 434 -41.28 21.51 -39.47
N GLY A 435 -40.47 22.13 -38.60
CA GLY A 435 -39.00 21.91 -38.49
C GLY A 435 -37.99 22.93 -39.07
N HIS A 436 -36.99 23.31 -38.21
CA HIS A 436 -35.82 24.24 -38.29
C HIS A 436 -35.53 25.04 -36.98
N GLY A 437 -36.03 24.62 -35.82
CA GLY A 437 -35.48 25.12 -34.55
C GLY A 437 -34.08 24.54 -34.40
N LYS A 438 -33.08 25.37 -34.09
CA LYS A 438 -31.70 24.92 -33.92
C LYS A 438 -31.31 25.05 -32.46
N ALA A 439 -30.81 23.96 -31.89
CA ALA A 439 -30.13 24.03 -30.62
C ALA A 439 -28.76 24.69 -30.80
N VAL A 440 -28.37 25.48 -29.81
CA VAL A 440 -27.03 26.04 -29.67
C VAL A 440 -26.58 25.88 -28.23
N LEU A 441 -25.32 25.49 -28.05
CA LEU A 441 -24.69 25.40 -26.74
C LEU A 441 -23.55 26.42 -26.67
N TYR A 442 -23.70 27.45 -25.85
CA TYR A 442 -22.71 28.51 -25.77
C TYR A 442 -21.57 28.13 -24.83
N ASN A 443 -20.34 28.46 -25.22
CA ASN A 443 -19.20 28.51 -24.33
C ASN A 443 -18.09 29.33 -25.02
N LYS A 444 -17.97 30.59 -24.59
CA LYS A 444 -17.02 31.56 -25.14
C LYS A 444 -15.62 31.45 -24.54
N ALA A 445 -15.48 30.69 -23.44
CA ALA A 445 -14.23 30.56 -22.70
C ALA A 445 -13.35 29.43 -23.24
N LEU A 446 -13.89 28.53 -24.08
CA LEU A 446 -13.11 27.45 -24.71
C LEU A 446 -12.46 27.92 -26.00
N GLU A 447 -11.17 27.61 -26.14
CA GLU A 447 -10.36 27.94 -27.31
C GLU A 447 -9.59 26.71 -27.85
N GLY A 448 -9.19 26.79 -29.12
CA GLY A 448 -8.27 25.83 -29.74
C GLY A 448 -8.70 24.36 -29.64
N ILE A 449 -7.79 23.50 -29.17
CA ILE A 449 -7.95 22.05 -29.11
C ILE A 449 -9.13 21.60 -28.23
N CYS A 450 -9.50 22.40 -27.23
CA CYS A 450 -10.61 22.10 -26.32
C CYS A 450 -11.95 22.09 -27.06
N ARG A 451 -12.12 22.97 -28.06
CA ARG A 451 -13.34 23.02 -28.88
C ARG A 451 -13.48 21.80 -29.77
N GLU A 452 -12.37 21.28 -30.29
CA GLU A 452 -12.37 20.03 -31.05
C GLU A 452 -12.70 18.82 -30.17
N ALA A 453 -12.26 18.81 -28.91
CA ALA A 453 -12.64 17.78 -27.95
C ALA A 453 -14.15 17.77 -27.67
N VAL A 454 -14.79 18.95 -27.61
CA VAL A 454 -16.26 19.07 -27.52
C VAL A 454 -16.94 18.50 -28.77
N CYS A 455 -16.43 18.77 -29.97
CA CYS A 455 -16.96 18.17 -31.19
C CYS A 455 -16.94 16.63 -31.12
N LYS A 456 -15.83 16.05 -30.66
CA LYS A 456 -15.67 14.60 -30.48
C LYS A 456 -16.60 14.03 -29.40
N LEU A 457 -16.89 14.78 -28.35
CA LEU A 457 -17.88 14.41 -27.34
C LEU A 457 -19.25 14.16 -27.99
N PHE A 458 -19.72 15.10 -28.82
CA PHE A 458 -21.03 14.96 -29.46
C PHE A 458 -21.07 13.87 -30.54
N ASP A 459 -19.97 13.64 -31.26
CA ASP A 459 -19.83 12.47 -32.13
C ASP A 459 -19.95 11.16 -31.33
N ARG A 460 -19.23 11.05 -30.20
CA ARG A 460 -19.27 9.87 -29.31
C ARG A 460 -20.67 9.61 -28.74
N LEU A 461 -21.40 10.66 -28.40
CA LEU A 461 -22.76 10.57 -27.86
C LEU A 461 -23.83 10.31 -28.93
N GLY A 462 -23.44 10.14 -30.20
CA GLY A 462 -24.37 9.83 -31.30
C GLY A 462 -25.19 11.03 -31.80
N VAL A 463 -24.91 12.24 -31.29
CA VAL A 463 -25.53 13.49 -31.77
C VAL A 463 -24.92 13.89 -33.11
N GLY A 464 -23.60 13.66 -33.28
CA GLY A 464 -22.83 14.04 -34.45
C GLY A 464 -22.17 15.42 -34.31
N ARG A 465 -21.16 15.68 -35.13
CA ARG A 465 -20.29 16.85 -35.04
C ARG A 465 -21.06 18.17 -35.20
N PRO A 466 -21.15 19.01 -34.15
CA PRO A 466 -21.78 20.31 -34.24
C PRO A 466 -20.93 21.29 -35.06
N ARG A 467 -21.57 22.33 -35.60
CA ARG A 467 -20.86 23.46 -36.21
C ARG A 467 -20.35 24.39 -35.11
N ASP A 468 -19.03 24.53 -35.03
CA ASP A 468 -18.37 25.49 -34.15
C ASP A 468 -18.21 26.87 -34.83
N ASP A 469 -18.72 27.94 -34.21
CA ASP A 469 -18.56 29.33 -34.67
C ASP A 469 -17.69 30.20 -33.74
N LYS A 470 -16.96 29.57 -32.81
CA LYS A 470 -16.17 30.17 -31.72
C LYS A 470 -16.98 30.81 -30.58
N ARG A 471 -18.29 31.02 -30.75
CA ARG A 471 -19.18 31.51 -29.67
C ARG A 471 -19.95 30.36 -29.04
N GLY A 472 -20.33 29.38 -29.84
CA GLY A 472 -21.07 28.20 -29.42
C GLY A 472 -20.99 27.07 -30.44
N PHE A 473 -21.65 25.97 -30.08
CA PHE A 473 -21.77 24.77 -30.88
C PHE A 473 -23.20 24.69 -31.39
N TRP A 474 -23.36 24.79 -32.71
CA TRP A 474 -24.64 24.81 -33.38
C TRP A 474 -25.01 23.44 -33.92
N PHE A 475 -26.22 23.02 -33.62
CA PHE A 475 -26.78 21.75 -34.06
C PHE A 475 -27.78 22.03 -35.20
N ASN A 476 -27.67 21.27 -36.29
CA ASN A 476 -28.70 21.29 -37.34
C ASN A 476 -30.01 20.66 -36.81
N ALA A 477 -31.06 20.60 -37.62
CA ALA A 477 -32.36 20.09 -37.16
C ALA A 477 -32.26 18.62 -36.67
N GLU A 478 -31.66 17.73 -37.46
CA GLU A 478 -31.50 16.32 -37.10
C GLU A 478 -30.62 16.13 -35.85
N GLN A 479 -29.53 16.91 -35.75
CA GLN A 479 -28.67 16.90 -34.56
C GLN A 479 -29.39 17.45 -33.33
N THR A 480 -30.27 18.44 -33.50
CA THR A 480 -31.09 19.00 -32.42
C THR A 480 -32.04 17.95 -31.89
N ASP A 481 -32.73 17.23 -32.77
CA ASP A 481 -33.65 16.15 -32.38
C ASP A 481 -32.91 15.05 -31.60
N ARG A 482 -31.73 14.64 -32.09
CA ARG A 482 -30.90 13.64 -31.40
C ARG A 482 -30.39 14.15 -30.05
N LEU A 483 -29.91 15.40 -29.98
CA LEU A 483 -29.44 16.02 -28.75
C LEU A 483 -30.55 16.09 -27.72
N HIS A 484 -31.72 16.60 -28.11
CA HIS A 484 -32.86 16.76 -27.21
C HIS A 484 -33.41 15.42 -26.75
N ALA A 485 -33.52 14.43 -27.63
CA ALA A 485 -33.88 13.06 -27.23
C ALA A 485 -32.89 12.45 -26.22
N LEU A 486 -31.60 12.72 -26.39
CA LEU A 486 -30.54 12.25 -25.48
C LEU A 486 -30.63 12.89 -24.09
N ILE A 487 -30.85 14.20 -24.02
CA ILE A 487 -30.77 14.95 -22.75
C ILE A 487 -32.12 15.12 -22.04
N ALA A 488 -33.25 15.02 -22.75
CA ALA A 488 -34.58 15.29 -22.20
C ALA A 488 -34.90 14.53 -20.89
N PRO A 489 -34.50 13.25 -20.71
CA PRO A 489 -34.73 12.54 -19.45
C PRO A 489 -34.02 13.15 -18.23
N TYR A 490 -33.01 14.00 -18.45
CA TYR A 490 -32.13 14.54 -17.42
C TYR A 490 -32.25 16.06 -17.25
N VAL A 491 -32.98 16.74 -18.14
CA VAL A 491 -33.23 18.19 -18.03
C VAL A 491 -34.27 18.43 -16.94
N HIS A 492 -33.98 19.37 -16.04
CA HIS A 492 -34.91 19.73 -14.98
C HIS A 492 -36.21 20.30 -15.56
N PRO A 493 -37.41 19.95 -15.05
CA PRO A 493 -38.69 20.40 -15.60
C PRO A 493 -38.82 21.92 -15.75
N ALA A 494 -38.25 22.70 -14.81
CA ALA A 494 -38.20 24.16 -14.89
C ALA A 494 -37.48 24.70 -16.16
N LEU A 495 -36.72 23.87 -16.87
CA LEU A 495 -36.00 24.20 -18.11
C LEU A 495 -36.59 23.51 -19.34
N ALA A 496 -37.75 22.87 -19.24
CA ALA A 496 -38.38 22.16 -20.36
C ALA A 496 -38.61 23.07 -21.58
N TYR A 497 -38.81 24.38 -21.36
CA TYR A 497 -38.94 25.38 -22.43
C TYR A 497 -37.70 25.51 -23.33
N LYS A 498 -36.53 25.00 -22.91
CA LYS A 498 -35.29 24.97 -23.70
C LYS A 498 -35.22 23.78 -24.66
N LEU A 499 -36.13 22.81 -24.53
CA LEU A 499 -36.21 21.64 -25.39
C LEU A 499 -37.22 21.88 -26.52
N HIS A 500 -37.06 21.11 -27.59
CA HIS A 500 -38.08 20.99 -28.62
C HIS A 500 -39.40 20.48 -27.98
N PRO A 501 -40.56 21.07 -28.32
CA PRO A 501 -41.87 20.61 -27.85
C PRO A 501 -42.19 19.16 -28.17
#